data_AF-A0A378WT24-F1
#
_entry.id   AF-A0A378WT24-F1
#
_cell.length_a   1.000
_cell.length_b   1.000
_cell.length_c   1.000
_cell.angle_alpha   90.00
_cell.angle_beta   90.00
_cell.angle_gamma   90.00
#
_symmetry.space_group_name_H-M   'P 1'
#
loop_
_entity.id
_entity.type
_entity.pdbx_description
1 polymer ?
#
loop_
_entity_poly.entity_id
_entity_poly.type
_entity_poly.pdbx_seq_one_letter_code
_entity_poly.pdbx_strand_id
1 'polypeptide(L)' 'MMTICVLSSLHEAETADEAARYAASLANDAAYGRLCLMQLASGKWAVCLCRGGG' A
#
# COMPACT_ATOMS: atom_id res chain seq x y z
N MET A 1 4.99 -22.84 -3.08
CA MET A 1 4.45 -21.95 -4.14
C MET A 1 4.73 -20.52 -3.69
N MET A 2 5.52 -19.74 -4.42
CA MET A 2 5.84 -18.36 -4.06
C MET A 2 4.71 -17.47 -4.59
N THR A 3 3.89 -16.89 -3.71
CA THR A 3 2.80 -15.99 -4.14
C THR A 3 3.41 -14.71 -4.66
N ILE A 4 3.23 -14.45 -5.96
CA ILE A 4 3.60 -13.16 -6.56
C ILE A 4 2.51 -12.17 -6.18
N CYS A 5 2.88 -11.17 -5.39
CA CYS A 5 2.04 -10.03 -5.10
C CYS A 5 2.13 -9.04 -6.26
N VAL A 6 1.01 -8.74 -6.92
CA VAL A 6 0.96 -7.73 -7.97
C VAL A 6 0.59 -6.39 -7.35
N LEU A 7 1.38 -5.35 -7.61
CA LEU A 7 1.05 -3.99 -7.19
C LEU A 7 -0.19 -3.52 -7.94
N SER A 8 -1.29 -3.33 -7.22
CA SER A 8 -2.56 -2.89 -7.79
C SER A 8 -2.74 -1.38 -7.77
N SER A 9 -2.22 -0.71 -6.75
CA SER A 9 -2.24 0.76 -6.66
C SER A 9 -1.12 1.29 -5.78
N LEU A 10 -0.73 2.53 -6.05
CA LEU A 10 0.25 3.30 -5.32
C LEU A 10 -0.35 4.68 -5.01
N HIS A 11 -0.35 5.07 -3.74
CA HIS A 11 -0.68 6.43 -3.32
C HIS A 11 0.53 7.07 -2.65
N GLU A 12 0.94 8.24 -3.14
CA GLU A 12 1.99 9.04 -2.54
C GLU A 12 1.39 10.09 -1.61
N ALA A 13 1.99 10.22 -0.43
CA ALA A 13 1.63 11.17 0.62
C ALA A 13 2.87 11.96 1.04
N GLU A 14 2.70 13.24 1.38
CA GLU A 14 3.83 14.09 1.79
C GLU A 14 4.24 13.81 3.25
N THR A 15 3.33 13.26 4.06
CA THR A 15 3.57 12.97 5.48
C THR A 15 3.17 11.55 5.86
N ALA A 16 3.77 11.06 6.95
CA ALA A 16 3.41 9.76 7.51
C ALA A 16 1.95 9.71 8.00
N ASP A 17 1.44 10.84 8.53
CA ASP A 17 0.06 10.94 9.02
C ASP A 17 -0.95 10.83 7.87
N GLU A 18 -0.71 11.53 6.77
CA GLU A 18 -1.53 11.45 5.57
C GLU A 18 -1.55 10.01 5.01
N ALA A 19 -0.37 9.37 4.93
CA ALA A 19 -0.27 7.98 4.50
C ALA A 19 -1.04 7.02 5.43
N ALA A 20 -0.95 7.22 6.74
CA ALA A 20 -1.66 6.41 7.74
C ALA A 20 -3.18 6.60 7.69
N ARG A 21 -3.65 7.84 7.49
CA ARG A 21 -5.08 8.14 7.33
C ARG A 21 -5.64 7.55 6.05
N TYR A 22 -4.91 7.65 4.94
CA TYR A 22 -5.29 7.02 3.69
C TYR A 22 -5.35 5.50 3.84
N ALA A 23 -4.33 4.90 4.45
CA ALA A 23 -4.28 3.48 4.76
C ALA A 23 -5.47 3.00 5.61
N ALA A 24 -5.85 3.76 6.64
CA ALA A 24 -6.99 3.44 7.50
C ALA A 24 -8.35 3.60 6.80
N SER A 25 -8.43 4.43 5.75
CA SER A 25 -9.64 4.62 4.94
C SER A 25 -9.90 3.48 3.96
N LEU A 26 -8.86 2.70 3.63
CA LEU A 26 -8.99 1.56 2.74
C LEU A 26 -9.71 0.44 3.49
N ALA A 27 -10.83 -0.02 2.93
CA ALA A 27 -11.54 -1.17 3.47
C ALA A 27 -10.59 -2.39 3.49
N ASN A 28 -10.68 -3.19 4.57
CA ASN A 28 -10.04 -4.50 4.62
C ASN A 28 -10.71 -5.41 3.58
N ASP A 29 -10.22 -5.34 2.35
CA ASP A 29 -10.69 -6.14 1.24
C ASP A 29 -9.79 -7.37 1.11
N ALA A 30 -10.41 -8.55 1.23
CA ALA A 30 -9.73 -9.83 1.12
C ALA A 30 -9.06 -10.05 -0.25
N ALA A 31 -9.43 -9.29 -1.28
CA ALA A 31 -8.79 -9.30 -2.59
C ALA A 31 -7.43 -8.57 -2.58
N TYR A 32 -7.19 -7.64 -1.66
CA TYR A 32 -5.94 -6.87 -1.54
C TYR A 32 -5.17 -7.32 -0.30
N GLY A 33 -4.16 -8.17 -0.53
CA GLY A 33 -3.28 -8.69 0.51
C GLY A 33 -2.10 -7.78 0.77
N ARG A 34 -2.05 -7.22 1.98
CA ARG A 34 -1.00 -6.39 2.60
C ARG A 34 -0.85 -4.98 2.02
N LEU A 35 -1.26 -4.04 2.85
CA LEU A 35 -0.91 -2.64 2.79
C LEU A 35 0.54 -2.46 3.27
N CYS A 36 1.43 -2.02 2.38
CA CYS A 36 2.80 -1.67 2.74
C CYS A 36 2.95 -0.15 2.79
N LEU A 37 3.33 0.38 3.96
CA LEU A 37 3.79 1.75 4.13
C LEU A 37 5.31 1.78 3.89
N MET A 38 5.75 2.58 2.94
CA MET A 38 7.17 2.73 2.61
C MET A 38 7.54 4.21 2.54
N GLN A 39 8.75 4.54 3.01
CA GLN A 39 9.31 5.87 2.80
C GLN A 39 10.14 5.87 1.51
N LEU A 40 9.86 6.83 0.62
CA LEU A 40 10.54 7.00 -0.65
C LEU A 40 11.85 7.76 -0.46
N ALA A 41 12.80 7.58 -1.38
CA ALA A 41 14.06 8.33 -1.40
C ALA A 41 13.85 9.86 -1.56
N SER A 42 12.69 10.27 -2.09
CA SER A 42 12.26 11.67 -2.16
C SER A 42 11.85 12.26 -0.80
N GLY A 43 11.77 11.45 0.26
CA GLY A 43 11.28 11.85 1.58
C GLY A 43 9.77 11.68 1.77
N LYS A 44 9.02 11.43 0.68
CA LYS A 44 7.58 11.15 0.70
C LYS A 44 7.26 9.76 1.25
N TRP A 45 5.99 9.52 1.50
CA TRP A 45 5.43 8.24 1.90
C TRP A 45 4.63 7.61 0.78
N ALA A 46 4.68 6.29 0.68
CA ALA A 46 3.95 5.50 -0.29
C ALA A 46 3.09 4.45 0.41
N VAL A 47 1.82 4.37 0.02
CA VAL A 47 0.88 3.31 0.42
C VAL A 47 0.67 2.40 -0.79
N CYS A 48 1.07 1.13 -0.66
CA CYS A 48 0.95 0.13 -1.73
C CYS A 48 -0.13 -0.89 -1.39
N LEU A 49 -1.03 -1.13 -2.34
CA LEU A 49 -1.96 -2.26 -2.30
C LEU A 49 -1.47 -3.37 -3.22
N CYS A 50 -1.23 -4.54 -2.64
CA CYS A 50 -0.88 -5.74 -3.37
C CYS A 50 -2.10 -6.65 -3.50
N ARG A 51 -2.31 -7.26 -4.66
CA ARG A 51 -3.29 -8.32 -4.86
C ARG A 51 -2.57 -9.66 -4.99
N GLY A 52 -3.11 -10.70 -4.35
CA GLY A 52 -2.61 -12.07 -4.54
C GLY A 52 -2.92 -12.51 -5.97
N GLY A 53 -1.88 -12.76 -6.77
CA GLY A 53 -2.02 -13.45 -8.05
C GLY A 53 -2.16 -14.96 -7.79
N GLY A 54 -3.33 -15.51 -8.11
CA GLY A 54 -3.60 -16.94 -8.15
C GLY A 54 -3.60 -17.45 -9.60
#